data_AF-A0A373A3P3-F1
#
_entry.id   AF-A0A373A3P3-F1
#
_cell.length_a   1.000
_cell.length_b   1.000
_cell.length_c   1.000
_cell.angle_alpha   90.00
_cell.angle_beta   90.00
_cell.angle_gamma   90.00
#
_symmetry.space_group_name_H-M   'P 1'
#
loop_
_entity.id
_entity.type
_entity.pdbx_description
1 polymer ?
#
loop_
_entity_poly.entity_id
_entity_poly.type
_entity_poly.pdbx_seq_one_letter_code
_entity_poly.pdbx_strand_id
1 'polypeptide(L)'
;MSGKEPAATPKRSKTRRTATSPGEQLAAAVQDLQTALEAVKDAGLEPMDLLEQLRDPLAVIDDTATTMREMRLEGVIAAYPDRSVPVYRISDASGLSPALVTRYAKQAGLELRNRRASS
;
A
#
# COMPACT_ATOMS: atom_id res chain seq x y z
N MET A 1 -3.59 49.26 -34.44
CA MET A 1 -2.45 48.51 -33.88
C MET A 1 -2.67 48.47 -32.38
N SER A 2 -3.31 47.40 -31.88
CA SER A 2 -2.69 46.19 -31.30
C SER A 2 -2.04 46.43 -29.94
N GLY A 3 -2.63 45.82 -28.91
CA GLY A 3 -2.09 45.77 -27.56
C GLY A 3 -3.08 45.20 -26.55
N LYS A 4 -3.79 44.11 -26.86
CA LYS A 4 -4.49 43.32 -25.84
C LYS A 4 -3.43 42.50 -25.12
N GLU A 5 -3.15 42.83 -23.86
CA GLU A 5 -2.34 42.02 -22.98
C GLU A 5 -2.98 40.61 -22.83
N PRO A 6 -2.20 39.52 -22.90
CA PRO A 6 -2.74 38.20 -22.67
C PRO A 6 -3.05 38.02 -21.18
N ALA A 7 -4.27 37.53 -20.91
CA ALA A 7 -4.73 37.15 -19.59
C ALA A 7 -3.71 36.21 -18.92
N ALA A 8 -3.23 36.60 -17.74
CA ALA A 8 -2.34 35.80 -16.91
C ALA A 8 -3.02 34.46 -16.60
N THR A 9 -2.48 33.38 -17.15
CA THR A 9 -2.88 32.02 -16.83
C THR A 9 -2.61 31.79 -15.35
N PRO A 10 -3.57 31.31 -14.53
CA PRO A 10 -3.28 30.99 -13.15
C PRO A 10 -2.24 29.87 -13.15
N LYS A 11 -1.02 30.21 -12.71
CA LYS A 11 0.03 29.25 -12.43
C LYS A 11 -0.57 28.22 -11.47
N ARG A 12 -0.75 26.98 -11.95
CA ARG A 12 -1.10 25.83 -11.12
C ARG A 12 -0.05 25.77 -10.01
N SER A 13 -0.41 26.32 -8.86
CA SER A 13 0.35 26.19 -7.63
C SER A 13 0.56 24.70 -7.43
N LYS A 14 1.81 24.25 -7.59
CA LYS A 14 2.25 22.93 -7.15
C LYS A 14 2.11 22.94 -5.64
N THR A 15 0.90 22.64 -5.16
CA THR A 15 0.64 22.35 -3.77
C THR A 15 1.57 21.21 -3.42
N ARG A 16 2.59 21.55 -2.62
CA ARG A 16 3.53 20.66 -1.97
C ARG A 16 2.69 19.58 -1.29
N ARG A 17 2.56 18.41 -1.93
CA ARG A 17 1.83 17.27 -1.34
C ARG A 17 2.56 16.95 -0.05
N THR A 18 1.86 17.20 1.06
CA THR A 18 2.18 16.66 2.38
C THR A 18 2.52 15.18 2.21
N ALA A 19 3.54 14.69 2.92
CA ALA A 19 3.90 13.28 2.89
C ALA A 19 2.70 12.46 3.37
N THR A 20 1.90 11.98 2.42
CA THR A 20 0.66 11.26 2.68
C THR A 20 1.03 9.92 3.29
N SER A 21 0.49 9.59 4.45
CA SER A 21 0.73 8.28 5.06
C SER A 21 0.23 7.15 4.14
N PRO A 22 0.76 5.92 4.21
CA PRO A 22 0.24 4.81 3.40
C PRO A 22 -1.27 4.62 3.54
N GLY A 23 -1.83 4.84 4.74
CA GLY A 23 -3.28 4.77 4.95
C GLY A 23 -4.06 5.84 4.17
N GLU A 24 -3.56 7.08 4.13
CA GLU A 24 -4.18 8.15 3.35
C GLU A 24 -4.03 7.93 1.84
N GLN A 25 -2.91 7.36 1.38
CA GLN A 25 -2.72 7.00 -0.03
C GLN A 25 -3.71 5.91 -0.47
N LEU A 26 -3.90 4.88 0.37
CA LEU A 26 -4.88 3.83 0.12
C LEU A 26 -6.30 4.40 0.07
N ALA A 27 -6.67 5.24 1.04
CA ALA A 27 -8.00 5.84 1.10
C ALA A 27 -8.30 6.69 -0.16
N ALA A 28 -7.35 7.50 -0.59
CA ALA A 28 -7.47 8.29 -1.83
C ALA A 28 -7.62 7.39 -3.05
N ALA A 29 -6.79 6.35 -3.19
CA ALA A 29 -6.85 5.45 -4.34
C ALA A 29 -8.15 4.63 -4.40
N VAL A 30 -8.70 4.23 -3.25
CA VAL A 30 -10.02 3.58 -3.16
C VAL A 30 -11.13 4.55 -3.61
N GLN A 31 -11.05 5.81 -3.22
CA GLN A 31 -12.02 6.83 -3.64
C GLN A 31 -11.95 7.11 -5.15
N ASP A 32 -10.74 7.17 -5.72
CA ASP A 32 -10.53 7.30 -7.16
C ASP A 32 -11.09 6.08 -7.91
N LEU A 33 -10.86 4.87 -7.38
CA LEU A 33 -11.42 3.63 -7.94
C LEU A 33 -12.96 3.63 -7.92
N GLN A 34 -13.59 4.05 -6.81
CA GLN A 34 -15.04 4.16 -6.71
C GLN A 34 -15.60 5.16 -7.73
N THR A 35 -14.94 6.31 -7.88
CA THR A 35 -15.34 7.34 -8.85
C THR A 35 -15.29 6.81 -10.28
N ALA A 36 -14.20 6.11 -10.63
CA ALA A 36 -14.06 5.48 -11.95
C ALA A 36 -15.13 4.40 -12.18
N LEU A 37 -15.42 3.56 -11.18
CA LEU A 37 -16.45 2.52 -11.29
C LEU A 37 -17.87 3.08 -11.48
N GLU A 38 -18.24 4.15 -10.77
CA GLU A 38 -19.55 4.79 -10.98
C GLU A 38 -19.62 5.47 -12.36
N ALA A 39 -18.55 6.16 -12.79
CA ALA A 39 -18.49 6.73 -14.13
C ALA A 39 -18.66 5.67 -15.23
N VAL A 40 -18.18 4.44 -14.99
CA VAL A 40 -18.31 3.31 -15.92
C VAL A 40 -19.71 2.72 -15.93
N LYS A 41 -20.31 2.56 -14.74
CA LYS A 41 -21.67 2.00 -14.58
C LYS A 41 -22.71 2.79 -15.37
N ASP A 42 -22.51 4.10 -15.47
CA ASP A 42 -23.42 5.00 -16.18
C ASP A 42 -23.08 5.20 -17.67
N ALA A 43 -21.86 4.87 -18.10
CA ALA A 43 -21.36 5.24 -19.44
C ALA A 43 -21.39 4.11 -20.48
N GLY A 44 -21.64 2.85 -20.09
CA GLY A 44 -21.65 1.73 -21.04
C GLY A 44 -20.31 1.57 -21.78
N LEU A 45 -19.20 1.84 -21.08
CA LEU A 45 -17.86 1.88 -21.67
C LEU A 45 -17.41 0.50 -22.18
N GLU A 46 -16.62 0.53 -23.25
CA GLU A 46 -15.92 -0.66 -23.73
C GLU A 46 -14.86 -1.11 -22.70
N PRO A 47 -14.60 -2.42 -22.57
CA PRO A 47 -13.72 -2.96 -21.53
C PRO A 47 -12.30 -2.38 -21.49
N MET A 48 -11.78 -1.88 -22.62
CA MET A 48 -10.44 -1.27 -22.66
C MET A 48 -10.39 0.13 -22.06
N ASP A 49 -11.41 0.96 -22.30
CA ASP A 49 -11.48 2.31 -21.72
C ASP A 49 -11.65 2.23 -20.20
N LEU A 50 -12.38 1.21 -19.72
CA LEU A 50 -12.47 0.86 -18.32
C LEU A 50 -11.10 0.56 -17.70
N LEU A 51 -10.32 -0.30 -18.35
CA LEU A 51 -8.99 -0.69 -17.85
C LEU A 51 -8.04 0.50 -17.82
N GLU A 52 -8.09 1.41 -18.78
CA GLU A 52 -7.27 2.62 -18.74
C GLU A 52 -7.65 3.54 -17.58
N GLN A 53 -8.94 3.73 -17.29
CA GLN A 53 -9.39 4.59 -16.18
C GLN A 53 -9.05 3.99 -14.81
N LEU A 54 -9.10 2.66 -14.67
CA LEU A 54 -8.77 1.99 -13.41
C LEU A 54 -7.26 1.78 -13.21
N ARG A 55 -6.45 1.92 -14.25
CA ARG A 55 -5.01 1.59 -14.21
C ARG A 55 -4.28 2.32 -13.09
N ASP A 56 -4.41 3.63 -13.05
CA ASP A 56 -3.68 4.48 -12.11
C ASP A 56 -4.13 4.27 -10.65
N PRO A 57 -5.44 4.26 -10.29
CA PRO A 57 -5.85 3.97 -8.91
C PRO A 57 -5.47 2.54 -8.47
N LEU A 58 -5.53 1.55 -9.37
CA LEU A 58 -5.07 0.19 -9.06
C LEU A 58 -3.56 0.15 -8.80
N ALA A 59 -2.76 0.87 -9.59
CA ALA A 59 -1.31 0.95 -9.36
C ALA A 59 -0.99 1.56 -7.99
N VAL A 60 -1.70 2.62 -7.58
CA VAL A 60 -1.50 3.21 -6.25
C VAL A 60 -1.90 2.25 -5.13
N ILE A 61 -2.98 1.48 -5.30
CA ILE A 61 -3.38 0.44 -4.34
C ILE A 61 -2.28 -0.62 -4.21
N ASP A 62 -1.74 -1.10 -5.33
CA ASP A 62 -0.68 -2.12 -5.33
C ASP A 62 0.62 -1.63 -4.68
N ASP A 63 1.04 -0.40 -5.00
CA ASP A 63 2.22 0.23 -4.41
C ASP A 63 2.03 0.41 -2.90
N THR A 64 0.88 0.93 -2.49
CA THR A 64 0.57 1.14 -1.07
C THR A 64 0.50 -0.19 -0.31
N ALA A 65 -0.11 -1.22 -0.90
CA ALA A 65 -0.17 -2.55 -0.33
C ALA A 65 1.23 -3.19 -0.22
N THR A 66 2.16 -2.83 -1.10
CA THR A 66 3.56 -3.25 -1.04
C THR A 66 4.27 -2.55 0.12
N THR A 67 4.17 -1.23 0.22
CA THR A 67 4.75 -0.48 1.35
C THR A 67 4.23 -0.95 2.71
N MET A 68 2.92 -1.19 2.84
CA MET A 68 2.35 -1.70 4.09
C MET A 68 2.87 -3.11 4.45
N ARG A 69 3.17 -3.95 3.44
CA ARG A 69 3.79 -5.26 3.64
C ARG A 69 5.23 -5.13 4.11
N GLU A 70 5.99 -4.19 3.56
CA GLU A 70 7.37 -3.90 3.96
C GLU A 70 7.43 -3.37 5.40
N MET A 71 6.60 -2.38 5.74
CA MET A 71 6.51 -1.85 7.11
C MET A 71 6.16 -2.95 8.12
N ARG A 72 5.28 -3.87 7.74
CA ARG A 72 4.94 -5.02 8.59
C ARG A 72 6.12 -5.96 8.76
N LEU A 73 6.86 -6.26 7.69
CA LEU A 73 8.08 -7.06 7.75
C LEU A 73 9.10 -6.42 8.70
N GLU A 74 9.37 -5.13 8.54
CA GLU A 74 10.28 -4.37 9.40
C GLU A 74 9.83 -4.40 10.86
N GLY A 75 8.54 -4.18 11.12
CA GLY A 75 7.97 -4.25 12.47
C GLY A 75 8.14 -5.61 13.13
N VAL A 76 7.95 -6.70 12.38
CA VAL A 76 8.18 -8.07 12.89
C VAL A 76 9.65 -8.30 13.18
N ILE A 77 10.57 -7.88 12.30
CA ILE A 77 12.02 -8.03 12.53
C ILE A 77 12.46 -7.23 13.76
N ALA A 78 11.99 -5.98 13.89
CA ALA A 78 12.37 -5.08 14.98
C ALA A 78 11.83 -5.55 16.34
N ALA A 79 10.62 -6.08 16.39
CA ALA A 79 10.01 -6.58 17.62
C ALA A 79 10.60 -7.92 18.08
N TYR A 80 11.12 -8.72 17.15
CA TYR A 80 11.69 -10.05 17.44
C TYR A 80 13.10 -10.18 16.84
N PRO A 81 14.07 -9.39 17.33
CA PRO A 81 15.45 -9.47 16.86
C PRO A 81 16.13 -10.78 17.32
N ASP A 82 15.63 -11.38 18.40
CA ASP A 82 16.14 -12.62 18.97
C ASP A 82 15.49 -13.85 18.32
N ARG A 83 16.35 -14.68 17.74
CA ARG A 83 16.04 -15.91 16.97
C ARG A 83 15.55 -17.07 17.86
N SER A 84 15.45 -16.85 19.17
CA SER A 84 15.00 -17.83 20.14
C SER A 84 13.47 -17.89 20.30
N VAL A 85 12.74 -16.87 19.86
CA VAL A 85 11.28 -16.77 20.05
C VAL A 85 10.53 -17.68 19.06
N PRO A 86 9.69 -18.62 19.54
CA PRO A 86 8.91 -19.47 18.66
C PRO A 86 7.87 -18.70 17.83
N VAL A 87 7.64 -19.15 16.59
CA VAL A 87 6.70 -18.56 15.63
C VAL A 87 5.31 -18.34 16.21
N TYR A 88 4.79 -19.29 16.99
CA TYR A 88 3.45 -19.18 17.57
C TYR A 88 3.35 -18.01 18.56
N ARG A 89 4.39 -17.74 19.36
CA ARG A 89 4.39 -16.59 20.28
C ARG A 89 4.37 -15.26 19.53
N ILE A 90 5.11 -15.19 18.43
CA ILE A 90 5.11 -14.02 17.55
C ILE A 90 3.74 -13.85 16.90
N SER A 91 3.15 -14.94 16.41
CA SER A 91 1.81 -14.97 15.82
C SER A 91 0.75 -14.47 16.80
N ASP A 92 0.74 -14.99 18.02
CA ASP A 92 -0.22 -14.59 19.07
C ASP A 92 -0.08 -13.10 19.44
N ALA A 93 1.15 -12.61 19.58
CA ALA A 93 1.42 -11.23 19.99
C ALA A 93 1.22 -10.21 18.86
N SER A 94 1.47 -10.58 17.60
CA SER A 94 1.30 -9.69 16.44
C SER A 94 -0.07 -9.78 15.78
N GLY A 95 -0.88 -10.78 16.13
CA GLY A 95 -2.13 -11.11 15.43
C GLY A 95 -1.93 -11.62 14.00
N LEU A 96 -0.69 -11.84 13.56
CA LEU A 96 -0.37 -12.37 12.24
C LEU A 96 -0.51 -13.89 12.25
N SER A 97 -0.89 -14.48 11.11
CA SER A 97 -0.89 -15.94 10.99
C SER A 97 0.53 -16.52 11.10
N PRO A 98 0.69 -17.75 11.63
CA PRO A 98 2.02 -18.38 11.74
C PRO A 98 2.73 -18.52 10.39
N ALA A 99 1.98 -18.71 9.31
CA ALA A 99 2.51 -18.80 7.95
C ALA A 99 3.13 -17.46 7.49
N LEU A 100 2.49 -16.32 7.80
CA LEU A 100 3.03 -15.00 7.48
C LEU A 100 4.29 -14.69 8.29
N VAL A 101 4.27 -15.00 9.59
CA VAL A 101 5.45 -14.85 10.45
C VAL A 101 6.64 -15.67 9.91
N THR A 102 6.39 -16.93 9.53
CA THR A 102 7.41 -17.81 8.96
C THR A 102 7.96 -17.26 7.64
N ARG A 103 7.10 -16.73 6.77
CA ARG A 103 7.50 -16.12 5.50
C ARG A 103 8.37 -14.89 5.73
N TYR A 104 7.98 -13.99 6.62
CA TYR A 104 8.73 -12.79 6.95
C TYR A 104 10.10 -13.09 7.55
N ALA A 105 10.16 -14.02 8.50
CA ALA A 105 11.42 -14.46 9.06
C ALA A 105 12.35 -15.10 8.02
N LYS A 106 11.82 -15.95 7.12
CA LYS A 106 12.60 -16.51 6.01
C LYS A 106 13.13 -15.42 5.07
N GLN A 107 12.29 -14.44 4.73
CA GLN A 107 12.68 -13.30 3.88
C GLN A 107 13.77 -12.44 4.53
N ALA A 108 13.79 -12.35 5.86
CA ALA A 108 14.79 -11.66 6.64
C ALA A 108 16.06 -12.48 6.93
N GLY A 109 16.16 -13.73 6.44
CA GLY A 109 17.28 -14.62 6.73
C GLY A 109 17.33 -15.10 8.18
N LEU A 110 16.19 -15.09 8.88
CA LEU A 110 16.08 -15.54 10.27
C LEU A 110 15.76 -17.04 10.32
N GLU A 111 16.59 -17.79 11.06
CA GLU A 111 16.30 -19.19 11.39
C GLU A 111 15.35 -19.26 12.60
N LEU A 112 14.08 -19.53 12.35
CA LEU A 112 13.09 -19.73 13.41
C LEU A 112 13.21 -21.14 13.97
N ARG A 113 13.35 -21.26 15.30
CA ARG A 113 13.26 -22.56 15.97
C ARG A 113 11.80 -23.02 16.04
N ASN A 114 11.45 -24.00 15.20
CA ASN A 114 10.10 -24.60 15.14
C ASN A 114 9.78 -25.60 16.26
N ARG A 115 10.68 -25.81 17.23
CA ARG A 115 10.45 -26.78 18.30
C ARG A 115 9.96 -26.08 19.55
N ARG A 116 8.75 -26.42 20.02
CA ARG A 116 8.43 -26.32 21.45
C ARG A 116 9.59 -26.98 22.17
N ALA A 117 10.24 -26.28 23.09
CA ALA A 117 11.13 -26.94 24.03
C ALA A 117 10.28 -28.04 24.70
N SER A 118 10.54 -29.29 24.33
CA SER A 118 10.01 -30.45 25.01
C SER A 118 10.64 -30.42 26.40
N SER A 119 9.89 -29.93 27.37
CA SER A 119 10.12 -30.19 28.79
C SER A 119 9.66 -31.62 29.09
#